data_AF-A0A109LC27-F1
#
_entry.id   AF-A0A109LC27-F1
#
_cell.length_a   1.000
_cell.length_b   1.000
_cell.length_c   1.000
_cell.angle_alpha   90.00
_cell.angle_beta   90.00
_cell.angle_gamma   90.00
#
_symmetry.space_group_name_H-M   'P 1'
#
loop_
_entity.id
_entity.type
_entity.pdbx_description
1 polymer ?
#
loop_
_entity_poly.entity_id
_entity_poly.type
_entity_poly.pdbx_seq_one_letter_code
_entity_poly.pdbx_strand_id
1 'polypeptide(L)' 'MDEARTGQAGADKARQAKEASYRFMSAIGGNLPGFEDASRALFAQDQADFSSKIAHWPPDVRSYLAWLSRNAFCS' A
#
# COMPACT_ATOMS: atom_id res chain seq x y z
N MET A 1 21.71 8.43 -23.26
CA MET A 1 20.36 8.78 -22.74
C MET A 1 19.43 7.57 -22.82
N ASP A 2 19.81 6.45 -22.20
CA ASP A 2 18.96 5.26 -22.05
C ASP A 2 19.32 4.52 -20.75
N GLU A 3 19.39 5.26 -19.63
CA GLU A 3 19.69 4.70 -18.30
C GLU A 3 18.62 5.08 -17.27
N ALA A 4 17.68 5.96 -17.64
CA ALA A 4 16.60 6.42 -16.77
C ALA A 4 15.32 5.59 -16.87
N ARG A 5 15.17 4.69 -17.86
CA ARG A 5 13.87 4.05 -18.14
C ARG A 5 13.53 2.89 -17.20
N THR A 6 14.52 2.12 -16.76
CA THR A 6 14.30 0.93 -15.91
C THR A 6 13.98 1.30 -14.46
N GLY A 7 14.72 2.23 -13.86
CA GLY A 7 14.45 2.68 -12.49
C GLY A 7 13.13 3.43 -12.34
N GLN A 8 12.74 4.20 -13.36
CA GLN A 8 11.51 4.98 -13.36
C GLN A 8 10.26 4.09 -13.45
N ALA A 9 10.33 2.96 -14.17
CA ALA A 9 9.21 2.02 -14.26
C ALA A 9 8.93 1.28 -12.94
N GLY A 10 9.96 0.96 -12.15
CA GLY A 10 9.80 0.37 -10.81
C GLY A 10 9.21 1.36 -9.81
N ALA A 11 9.78 2.56 -9.75
CA ALA A 11 9.30 3.65 -8.90
C ALA A 11 7.84 4.05 -9.22
N ASP A 12 7.48 4.06 -10.50
CA ASP A 12 6.11 4.35 -10.95
C ASP A 12 5.13 3.25 -10.52
N LYS A 13 5.50 1.96 -10.63
CA LYS A 13 4.67 0.85 -10.14
C LYS A 13 4.47 0.90 -8.62
N ALA A 14 5.52 1.22 -7.87
CA ALA A 14 5.43 1.36 -6.42
C ALA A 14 4.51 2.52 -6.03
N ARG A 15 4.61 3.65 -6.73
CA ARG A 15 3.71 4.80 -6.53
C ARG A 15 2.26 4.45 -6.83
N GLN A 16 2.00 3.84 -7.99
CA GLN A 16 0.64 3.43 -8.38
C GLN A 16 0.03 2.46 -7.36
N ALA A 17 0.81 1.51 -6.84
CA ALA A 17 0.35 0.57 -5.83
C ALA A 17 0.03 1.25 -4.48
N LYS A 18 0.84 2.23 -4.05
CA LYS A 18 0.53 3.06 -2.87
C LYS A 18 -0.77 3.82 -3.06
N GLU A 19 -0.93 4.52 -4.18
CA GLU A 19 -2.12 5.31 -4.47
C GLU A 19 -3.39 4.44 -4.54
N ALA A 20 -3.31 3.28 -5.20
CA ALA A 20 -4.44 2.36 -5.28
C ALA A 20 -4.80 1.81 -3.89
N SER A 21 -3.81 1.41 -3.09
CA SER A 21 -4.03 0.93 -1.71
C SER A 21 -4.68 2.00 -0.85
N TYR A 22 -4.16 3.23 -0.89
CA TYR A 22 -4.73 4.36 -0.16
C TYR A 22 -6.17 4.67 -0.60
N ARG A 23 -6.45 4.73 -1.91
CA ARG A 23 -7.81 4.97 -2.42
C ARG A 23 -8.79 3.90 -1.97
N PHE A 24 -8.38 2.62 -2.01
CA PHE A 24 -9.21 1.53 -1.51
C PHE A 24 -9.46 1.64 0.00
N MET A 25 -8.44 1.90 0.81
CA MET A 25 -8.60 2.14 2.25
C MET A 25 -9.54 3.31 2.53
N SER A 26 -9.38 4.43 1.82
CA SER A 26 -10.22 5.62 1.98
C SER A 26 -11.67 5.40 1.54
N ALA A 27 -11.91 4.54 0.56
CA ALA A 27 -13.27 4.19 0.11
C ALA A 27 -13.99 3.22 1.05
N ILE A 28 -13.23 2.28 1.66
CA ILE A 28 -13.77 1.25 2.56
C ILE A 28 -13.87 1.75 4.00
N GLY A 29 -13.02 2.69 4.42
CA GLY A 29 -12.83 2.96 5.84
C GLY A 29 -12.27 4.33 6.17
N GLY A 30 -13.12 5.36 6.14
CA GLY A 30 -12.94 6.51 7.02
C GLY A 30 -13.20 6.19 8.50
N ASN A 31 -13.83 5.05 8.80
CA ASN A 31 -14.27 4.66 10.15
C ASN A 31 -13.68 3.32 10.65
N LEU A 32 -12.67 2.79 9.95
CA LEU A 32 -11.97 1.57 10.38
C LEU A 32 -10.81 1.93 11.31
N PRO A 33 -10.66 1.23 12.45
CA PRO A 33 -9.57 1.48 13.38
C PRO A 33 -8.22 1.21 12.70
N GLY A 34 -7.25 2.11 12.93
CA GLY A 34 -5.89 1.96 12.40
C GLY A 34 -5.70 2.41 10.95
N PHE A 35 -6.67 3.11 10.33
CA PHE A 35 -6.52 3.68 8.98
C PHE A 35 -5.31 4.63 8.85
N GLU A 36 -5.13 5.54 9.82
CA GLU A 36 -4.03 6.50 9.80
C GLU A 36 -2.67 5.80 9.95
N ASP A 37 -2.57 4.85 10.89
CA ASP A 37 -1.36 4.05 11.08
C ASP A 37 -1.05 3.18 9.85
N ALA A 38 -2.05 2.53 9.25
CA ALA A 38 -1.86 1.76 8.02
C ALA A 38 -1.40 2.65 6.86
N SER A 39 -1.99 3.84 6.73
CA SER A 39 -1.57 4.81 5.71
C SER A 39 -0.11 5.24 5.94
N ARG A 40 0.28 5.52 7.18
CA ARG A 40 1.69 5.84 7.52
C ARG A 40 2.64 4.71 7.15
N ALA A 41 2.32 3.47 7.52
CA ALA A 41 3.15 2.31 7.20
C ALA A 41 3.32 2.09 5.69
N LEU A 42 2.24 2.27 4.92
CA LEU A 42 2.25 2.18 3.46
C LEU A 42 3.23 3.19 2.82
N PHE A 43 3.19 4.45 3.27
CA PHE A 43 4.09 5.50 2.75
C PHE A 43 5.52 5.37 3.28
N ALA A 44 5.70 4.83 4.49
CA ALA A 44 7.00 4.54 5.09
C ALA A 44 7.71 3.33 4.47
N GLN A 45 7.06 2.58 3.57
CA GLN A 45 7.57 1.33 3.00
C GLN A 45 7.72 0.19 4.01
N ASP A 46 6.95 0.23 5.09
CA ASP A 46 6.99 -0.79 6.12
C ASP A 46 5.87 -1.82 5.91
N GLN A 47 6.19 -2.87 5.14
CA GLN A 47 5.22 -3.93 4.82
C GLN A 47 4.76 -4.70 6.07
N ALA A 48 5.66 -4.90 7.03
CA ALA A 48 5.39 -5.65 8.24
C ALA A 48 4.43 -4.88 9.16
N ASP A 49 4.72 -3.60 9.40
CA ASP A 49 3.83 -2.73 10.17
C ASP A 49 2.47 -2.58 9.47
N PHE A 50 2.46 -2.34 8.14
CA PHE A 50 1.23 -2.24 7.36
C PHE A 50 0.33 -3.48 7.52
N SER A 51 0.91 -4.67 7.38
CA SER A 51 0.19 -5.94 7.52
C SER A 51 -0.38 -6.13 8.93
N SER A 52 0.35 -5.67 9.95
CA SER A 52 -0.11 -5.68 11.34
C SER A 52 -1.28 -4.73 11.58
N LYS A 53 -1.25 -3.50 11.01
CA LYS A 53 -2.34 -2.53 11.15
C LYS A 53 -3.64 -3.03 10.51
N ILE A 54 -3.57 -3.62 9.32
CA ILE A 54 -4.75 -4.15 8.62
C ILE A 54 -5.19 -5.53 9.13
N ALA A 55 -4.46 -6.16 10.06
CA ALA A 55 -4.77 -7.51 10.54
C ALA A 55 -6.15 -7.62 11.21
N HIS A 56 -6.62 -6.52 11.81
CA HIS A 56 -7.91 -6.41 12.48
C HIS A 56 -9.07 -6.11 11.51
N TRP A 57 -8.77 -5.86 10.24
CA TRP A 57 -9.78 -5.55 9.23
C TRP A 57 -10.43 -6.82 8.70
N PRO A 58 -11.63 -6.72 8.07
CA PRO A 58 -12.29 -7.88 7.50
C PRO A 58 -11.36 -8.68 6.57
N PRO A 59 -11.46 -10.03 6.58
CA PRO A 59 -10.53 -10.90 5.90
C PRO A 59 -10.40 -10.62 4.40
N ASP A 60 -11.51 -10.27 3.73
CA ASP A 60 -11.52 -9.90 2.31
C ASP A 60 -10.79 -8.58 2.05
N VAL A 61 -11.00 -7.59 2.94
CA VAL A 61 -10.40 -6.25 2.83
C VAL A 61 -8.89 -6.33 3.01
N ARG A 62 -8.40 -7.03 4.05
CA ARG A 62 -6.96 -7.19 4.28
C ARG A 62 -6.28 -7.99 3.16
N SER A 63 -6.95 -9.02 2.61
CA SER A 63 -6.39 -9.85 1.53
C SER A 63 -6.24 -9.03 0.25
N TYR A 64 -7.25 -8.23 -0.08
CA TYR A 64 -7.20 -7.35 -1.24
C TYR A 64 -6.13 -6.25 -1.07
N LEU A 65 -6.02 -5.67 0.13
CA LEU A 65 -4.96 -4.69 0.44
C LEU A 65 -3.55 -5.26 0.34
N ALA A 66 -3.32 -6.47 0.84
CA ALA A 66 -2.04 -7.14 0.71
C ALA A 66 -1.66 -7.36 -0.76
N TRP A 67 -2.63 -7.74 -1.60
CA TRP A 67 -2.43 -7.91 -3.04
C TRP A 67 -2.13 -6.59 -3.76
N LEU A 68 -2.83 -5.51 -3.38
CA LEU A 68 -2.72 -4.20 -4.01
C LEU A 68 -1.40 -3.50 -3.66
N SER A 69 -0.99 -3.63 -2.39
CA SER A 69 0.24 -3.04 -1.86
C SER A 69 1.51 -3.84 -2.16
N ARG A 70 1.42 -5.04 -2.75
CA ARG A 70 2.60 -5.89 -3.03
C ARG A 70 3.70 -5.16 -3.82
N ASN A 71 3.32 -4.35 -4.79
CA ASN A 71 4.26 -3.59 -5.61
C ASN A 71 4.66 -2.28 -4.93
N ALA A 72 3.92 -1.83 -3.91
CA ALA A 72 4.23 -0.63 -3.15
C ALA A 72 5.52 -0.79 -2.34
N PHE A 73 5.87 -2.02 -1.94
CA PHE A 73 7.04 -2.33 -1.13
C PHE A 73 8.23 -2.86 -1.95
N CYS A 74 8.10 -2.94 -3.29
CA CYS A 74 9.19 -3.36 -4.15
C CYS A 74 10.12 -2.17 -4.41
N SER A 75 11.33 -2.22 -3.85
CA SER A 75 12.44 -1.32 -4.16
C SER A 75 13.08 -1.63 -5.51
#